data_AF-X1EB82-F1
#
_entry.id   AF-X1EB82-F1
#
_cell.length_a   1.000
_cell.length_b   1.000
_cell.length_c   1.000
_cell.angle_alpha   90.00
_cell.angle_beta   90.00
_cell.angle_gamma   90.00
#
_symmetry.space_group_name_H-M   'P 1'
#
loop_
_entity.id
_entity.type
_entity.pdbx_description
1 polymer ?
#
loop_
_entity_poly.entity_id
_entity_poly.type
_entity_poly.pdbx_seq_one_letter_code
_entity_poly.pdbx_strand_id
1 'polypeptide(L)'
;MSIFFSVREAVEMAISTERSGQAFYQTASKLAREKSLEELFRGLAEEEEKHLKTFQGFYDTLKERPETTPYNWEEAKLYLKALVDSRFFTGPDTAINLAREAK
;
A
#
# COMPACT_ATOMS: atom_id res chain seq x y z
N MET A 1 3.57 -25.60 -2.64
CA MET A 1 4.85 -25.04 -2.16
C MET A 1 4.57 -23.58 -1.86
N SER A 2 4.63 -23.18 -0.59
CA SER A 2 4.31 -21.79 -0.19
C SER A 2 5.57 -20.95 -0.20
N ILE A 3 5.52 -19.79 -0.85
CA ILE A 3 6.61 -18.82 -0.88
C ILE A 3 6.42 -17.90 0.34
N PHE A 4 7.45 -17.75 1.15
CA PHE A 4 7.49 -16.82 2.27
C PHE A 4 8.39 -15.65 1.91
N PHE A 5 7.90 -14.43 2.17
CA PHE A 5 8.65 -13.19 1.97
C PHE A 5 8.98 -12.58 3.33
N SER A 6 10.18 -12.01 3.44
CA SER A 6 10.53 -11.08 4.52
C SER A 6 9.70 -9.79 4.44
N VAL A 7 9.63 -9.04 5.55
CA VAL A 7 9.00 -7.71 5.53
C VAL A 7 9.69 -6.81 4.51
N ARG A 8 11.01 -6.90 4.41
CA ARG A 8 11.79 -6.09 3.48
C ARG A 8 11.40 -6.37 2.04
N GLU A 9 11.34 -7.64 1.64
CA GLU A 9 10.92 -8.03 0.29
C GLU A 9 9.48 -7.58 0.01
N ALA A 10 8.58 -7.68 1.00
CA ALA A 10 7.21 -7.18 0.86
C ALA A 10 7.16 -5.65 0.65
N VAL A 11 7.98 -4.88 1.36
CA VAL A 11 8.09 -3.43 1.20
C VAL A 11 8.70 -3.07 -0.16
N GLU A 12 9.73 -3.78 -0.62
CA GLU A 12 10.31 -3.57 -1.95
C GLU A 12 9.30 -3.86 -3.07
N MET A 13 8.50 -4.92 -2.93
CA MET A 13 7.40 -5.23 -3.84
C MET A 13 6.31 -4.14 -3.82
N ALA A 14 5.97 -3.60 -2.65
CA ALA A 14 5.02 -2.50 -2.53
C ALA A 14 5.54 -1.25 -3.25
N ILE A 15 6.79 -0.83 -3.01
CA ILE A 15 7.43 0.30 -3.70
C ILE A 15 7.38 0.15 -5.23
N SER A 16 7.67 -1.04 -5.74
CA SER A 16 7.62 -1.33 -7.18
C SER A 16 6.19 -1.21 -7.73
N THR A 17 5.22 -1.73 -6.97
CA THR A 17 3.79 -1.65 -7.30
C THR A 17 3.32 -0.20 -7.36
N GLU A 18 3.63 0.61 -6.34
CA GLU A 18 3.22 2.02 -6.29
C GLU A 18 3.82 2.84 -7.44
N ARG A 19 5.10 2.63 -7.79
CA ARG A 19 5.73 3.29 -8.95
C ARG A 19 5.01 2.94 -10.26
N SER A 20 4.64 1.68 -10.41
CA SER A 20 3.93 1.20 -11.59
C SER A 20 2.51 1.76 -11.66
N GLY A 21 1.78 1.78 -10.53
CA GLY A 21 0.45 2.37 -10.39
C GLY A 21 0.46 3.86 -10.70
N GLN A 22 1.41 4.61 -10.14
CA GLN A 22 1.58 6.04 -10.42
C GLN A 22 1.79 6.29 -11.92
N ALA A 23 2.73 5.58 -12.56
CA ALA A 23 3.01 5.73 -13.98
C ALA A 23 1.79 5.37 -14.85
N PHE A 24 1.06 4.33 -14.47
CA PHE A 24 -0.18 3.92 -15.12
C PHE A 24 -1.23 5.04 -15.06
N TYR A 25 -1.55 5.55 -13.87
CA TYR A 25 -2.58 6.57 -13.69
C TYR A 25 -2.20 7.92 -14.30
N GLN A 26 -0.92 8.32 -14.25
CA GLN A 26 -0.43 9.51 -14.96
C GLN A 26 -0.56 9.39 -16.48
N THR A 27 -0.43 8.17 -17.03
CA THR A 27 -0.61 7.92 -18.46
C THR A 27 -2.09 7.88 -18.80
N ALA A 28 -2.89 7.20 -17.99
CA ALA A 28 -4.34 7.11 -18.15
C ALA A 28 -5.01 8.49 -18.10
N SER A 29 -4.57 9.40 -17.22
CA SER A 29 -5.09 10.76 -17.15
C SER A 29 -4.84 11.53 -18.46
N LYS A 30 -3.65 11.38 -19.05
CA LYS A 30 -3.29 12.04 -20.34
C LYS A 30 -4.05 11.48 -21.54
N LEU A 31 -4.51 10.23 -21.46
CA LEU A 31 -5.25 9.56 -22.54
C LEU A 31 -6.77 9.69 -22.38
N ALA A 32 -7.25 10.11 -21.22
CA ALA A 32 -8.67 10.28 -20.95
C ALA A 32 -9.27 11.37 -21.84
N ARG A 33 -10.42 11.06 -22.44
CA ARG A 33 -11.18 12.01 -23.28
C ARG A 33 -12.19 12.82 -22.48
N GLU A 34 -12.63 12.27 -21.36
CA GLU A 34 -13.57 12.92 -20.45
C GLU A 34 -12.80 13.57 -19.30
N LYS A 35 -13.13 14.84 -19.03
CA LYS A 35 -12.47 15.63 -17.98
C LYS A 35 -12.59 15.00 -16.60
N SER A 36 -13.73 14.39 -16.28
CA SER A 36 -13.96 13.69 -15.01
C SER A 36 -13.00 12.52 -14.82
N LEU A 37 -12.72 11.76 -15.88
CA LEU A 37 -11.79 10.63 -15.85
C LEU A 37 -10.33 11.10 -15.79
N GLU A 38 -9.98 12.18 -16.50
CA GLU A 38 -8.66 12.80 -16.37
C GLU A 38 -8.39 13.21 -14.90
N GLU A 39 -9.35 13.89 -14.28
CA GLU A 39 -9.25 14.35 -12.89
C GLU A 39 -9.17 13.17 -11.91
N LEU A 40 -9.98 12.12 -12.12
CA LEU A 40 -9.92 10.91 -11.32
C LEU A 40 -8.55 10.24 -11.38
N PHE A 41 -8.04 9.97 -12.59
CA PHE A 41 -6.74 9.32 -12.75
C PHE A 41 -5.59 10.17 -12.24
N ARG A 42 -5.67 11.50 -12.40
CA ARG A 42 -4.70 12.40 -11.80
C ARG A 42 -4.72 12.29 -10.27
N GLY A 43 -5.90 12.28 -9.65
CA GLY A 43 -6.03 12.08 -8.21
C GLY A 43 -5.47 10.73 -7.73
N LEU A 44 -5.74 9.65 -8.47
CA LEU A 44 -5.18 8.33 -8.14
C LEU A 44 -3.64 8.31 -8.24
N ALA A 45 -3.07 8.93 -9.26
CA ALA A 45 -1.61 9.06 -9.38
C ALA A 45 -0.98 9.85 -8.21
N GLU A 46 -1.67 10.87 -7.71
CA GLU A 46 -1.24 11.64 -6.53
C GLU A 46 -1.30 10.80 -5.25
N GLU A 47 -2.30 9.93 -5.10
CA GLU A 47 -2.35 8.98 -3.97
C GLU A 47 -1.21 7.95 -4.01
N GLU A 48 -0.92 7.37 -5.18
CA GLU A 48 0.22 6.42 -5.29
C GLU A 48 1.56 7.08 -4.96
N GLU A 49 1.71 8.39 -5.22
CA GLU A 49 2.90 9.13 -4.78
C GLU A 49 3.02 9.18 -3.25
N LYS A 50 1.89 9.38 -2.55
CA LYS A 50 1.85 9.39 -1.07
C LYS A 50 2.14 8.00 -0.51
N HIS A 51 1.58 6.96 -1.12
CA HIS A 51 1.86 5.57 -0.76
C HIS A 51 3.35 5.25 -0.95
N LEU A 52 3.92 5.61 -2.10
CA LEU A 52 5.33 5.43 -2.39
C LEU A 52 6.24 6.08 -1.33
N LYS A 53 5.94 7.33 -0.93
CA LYS A 53 6.68 8.01 0.16
C LYS A 53 6.58 7.25 1.48
N THR A 54 5.42 6.71 1.79
CA THR A 54 5.20 5.91 3.01
C THR A 54 6.04 4.63 3.00
N PHE A 55 5.99 3.86 1.91
CA PHE A 55 6.77 2.63 1.79
C PHE A 55 8.28 2.89 1.73
N GLN A 56 8.71 4.00 1.11
CA GLN A 56 10.10 4.41 1.13
C GLN A 56 10.58 4.70 2.55
N GLY A 57 9.76 5.35 3.39
CA GLY A 57 10.06 5.56 4.81
C GLY A 57 10.20 4.25 5.59
N PHE A 58 9.36 3.24 5.30
CA PHE A 58 9.52 1.90 5.88
C PHE A 58 10.81 1.23 5.41
N TYR A 59 11.14 1.35 4.12
CA TYR A 59 12.36 0.80 3.56
C TYR A 59 13.61 1.37 4.24
N ASP A 60 13.66 2.68 4.42
CA ASP A 60 14.80 3.37 5.03
C ASP A 60 14.96 2.95 6.51
N THR A 61 13.85 2.84 7.25
CA THR A 61 13.84 2.32 8.63
C THR A 61 14.36 0.88 8.72
N LEU A 62 14.01 0.03 7.76
CA LEU A 62 14.47 -1.36 7.69
C LEU A 62 15.94 -1.46 7.24
N LYS A 63 16.44 -0.52 6.44
CA LYS A 63 17.83 -0.49 5.97
C LYS A 63 18.82 -0.09 7.07
N GLU A 64 18.44 0.82 7.96
CA GLU A 64 19.27 1.27 9.09
C GLU A 64 19.42 0.21 10.20
N ARG A 65 18.59 -0.83 10.18
CA ARG A 65 18.70 -2.01 11.05
C ARG A 65 18.96 -3.24 10.19
N PRO A 66 20.23 -3.56 9.84
CA PRO A 66 20.53 -4.80 9.15
C PRO A 66 19.94 -5.96 9.95
N GLU A 67 19.30 -6.91 9.28
CA GLU A 67 18.68 -8.08 9.91
C GLU A 67 19.72 -8.92 10.66
N THR A 68 20.04 -8.54 11.88
CA THR A 68 20.14 -9.49 12.97
C THR A 68 18.74 -9.53 13.53
N THR A 69 17.85 -10.40 13.06
CA THR A 69 16.50 -10.49 13.63
C THR A 69 16.60 -11.10 15.04
N PRO A 70 16.50 -10.31 16.13
CA PRO A 70 16.48 -10.85 17.49
C PRO A 70 15.02 -11.15 17.89
N TYR A 71 14.07 -10.95 16.96
CA TYR A 71 12.66 -10.76 17.24
C TYR A 71 11.83 -11.92 16.72
N ASN A 72 10.90 -12.35 17.57
CA ASN A 72 9.91 -13.35 17.22
C ASN A 72 8.97 -12.78 16.15
N TRP A 73 8.98 -13.40 14.97
CA TRP A 73 8.14 -13.04 13.83
C TRP A 73 6.64 -13.06 14.17
N GLU A 74 6.22 -13.89 15.12
CA GLU A 74 4.83 -13.93 15.59
C GLU A 74 4.42 -12.64 16.33
N GLU A 75 5.33 -12.00 17.05
CA GLU A 75 5.05 -10.71 17.70
C GLU A 75 5.00 -9.56 16.69
N ALA A 76 5.90 -9.59 15.70
CA ALA A 76 5.92 -8.59 14.63
C ALA A 76 4.63 -8.63 13.79
N LYS A 77 4.09 -9.83 13.52
CA LYS A 77 2.78 -10.01 12.88
C LYS A 77 1.65 -9.39 13.69
N LEU A 78 1.63 -9.55 15.01
CA LEU A 78 0.59 -8.98 15.86
C LEU A 78 0.63 -7.45 15.86
N TYR A 79 1.83 -6.86 15.87
CA TYR A 79 2.01 -5.41 15.77
C TYR A 79 1.60 -4.87 14.39
N LEU A 80 2.04 -5.52 13.30
CA LEU A 80 1.63 -5.17 11.94
C LEU A 80 0.12 -5.31 11.77
N LYS A 81 -0.47 -6.38 12.32
CA LYS A 81 -1.91 -6.58 12.36
C LYS A 81 -2.60 -5.43 13.10
N ALA A 82 -2.14 -5.04 14.28
CA ALA A 82 -2.73 -3.93 15.04
C ALA A 82 -2.59 -2.57 14.32
N LEU A 83 -1.49 -2.34 13.59
CA LEU A 83 -1.30 -1.15 12.76
C LEU A 83 -2.25 -1.11 11.56
N VAL A 84 -2.42 -2.25 10.88
CA VAL A 84 -3.39 -2.38 9.78
C VAL A 84 -4.81 -2.22 10.31
N ASP A 85 -5.15 -2.89 11.40
CA ASP A 85 -6.46 -2.81 12.05
C ASP A 85 -6.77 -1.38 12.54
N SER A 86 -5.75 -0.58 12.89
CA SER A 86 -5.93 0.80 13.39
C SER A 86 -5.96 1.88 12.31
N ARG A 87 -5.50 1.59 11.08
CA ARG A 87 -5.50 2.56 9.96
C ARG A 87 -6.38 2.18 8.77
N PHE A 88 -6.68 0.90 8.59
CA PHE A 88 -7.60 0.41 7.57
C PHE A 88 -8.80 -0.24 8.24
N PHE A 89 -10.00 0.23 7.89
CA PHE A 89 -11.26 -0.30 8.41
C PHE A 89 -11.42 -1.79 8.05
N THR A 90 -11.09 -2.65 9.02
CA THR A 90 -11.92 -3.75 9.54
C THR A 90 -12.60 -4.69 8.53
N GLY A 91 -11.92 -5.77 8.14
CA GLY A 91 -12.53 -7.06 7.76
C GLY A 91 -13.50 -7.11 6.55
N PRO A 92 -13.71 -8.30 5.94
CA PRO A 92 -14.60 -8.45 4.79
C PRO A 92 -16.02 -7.94 5.05
N ASP A 93 -16.54 -8.16 6.25
CA ASP A 93 -17.93 -7.87 6.59
C ASP A 93 -18.22 -6.36 6.73
N THR A 94 -17.28 -5.58 7.27
CA THR A 94 -17.47 -4.13 7.44
C THR A 94 -17.33 -3.39 6.12
N ALA A 95 -16.42 -3.84 5.24
CA ALA A 95 -16.29 -3.29 3.89
C ALA A 95 -17.56 -3.51 3.04
N ILE A 96 -18.18 -4.70 3.16
CA ILE A 96 -19.45 -5.02 2.48
C ILE A 96 -20.60 -4.15 2.99
N ASN A 97 -20.66 -3.87 4.29
CA ASN A 97 -21.73 -3.05 4.87
C ASN A 97 -21.56 -1.56 4.56
N LEU A 98 -20.35 -1.01 4.60
CA LEU A 98 -20.06 0.37 4.19
C LEU A 98 -20.44 0.63 2.72
N ALA A 99 -20.21 -0.34 1.83
CA ALA A 99 -20.61 -0.24 0.42
C ALA A 99 -22.15 -0.28 0.21
N ARG A 100 -22.90 -0.89 1.14
CA ARG A 100 -24.37 -0.93 1.11
C ARG A 100 -25.02 0.34 1.65
N GLU A 101 -24.33 1.02 2.56
CA GLU A 101 -24.80 2.24 3.23
C GLU A 101 -24.45 3.53 2.47
N ALA A 102 -23.51 3.48 1.52
CA ALA A 102 -23.11 4.62 0.68
C ALA A 102 -24.10 4.95 -0.46
N LYS A 103 -25.42 4.86 -0.20
CA LYS A 103 -26.48 5.37 -1.08
C LYS A 103 -26.81 6.82 -0.79
#